data_AF-A0A817HSR8-F1
#
_entry.id   AF-A0A817HSR8-F1
#
_cell.length_a   1.000
_cell.length_b   1.000
_cell.length_c   1.000
_cell.angle_alpha   90.00
_cell.angle_beta   90.00
_cell.angle_gamma   90.00
#
_symmetry.space_group_name_H-M   'P 1'
#
loop_
_entity.id
_entity.type
_entity.pdbx_description
1 polymer ?
#
loop_
_entity_poly.entity_id
_entity_poly.type
_entity_poly.pdbx_seq_one_letter_code
_entity_poly.pdbx_strand_id
1 'polypeptide(L)'
;MTTNQQEYDEQLCVLQERFPQESKDKLMRLLQRHNGDIDQVRAHLVQREYHANKWTTLETRFGAAVTTLQQELPSSQSMKRIRLLQIMECFSGDIEQARNFLQSFREQHHKHDENSNISRHKKRKELREKYATQLAELSTAGINVNCPRILRQLEKNQGDVTQVMERMSRHAAKKEKLAELDAKYANQIAQLEIDGTIIKNKRILLHLLEKTDGQVDGVKQLLNERKQRTKEYRDKHYNEAQETGSTLRKRQKLSVDDMDNLKRLRSAGVHGNPMKILAIFHECNESIEMTVARTQQEREQRLQCRDGRKLQRNILVEAENGYININNRDDWPRDIEQVYLDGNNMMFVVDSLRRLCLNRSGKKTERALGEIASAWNEQMHIPYVELIFDSTHQLDQIGTVKISSAQPKYRTTDDMLVEITQQPENHEKNKRTIIVTSDRGLAALLQHEGCLVVKSYNWFAHCVMTLTPDLINYQESTDTMTITSTPTTKKIRYNFDELVHRIANINI
;
A
#
# COMPACT_ATOMS: atom_id res chain seq x y z
N MET A 1 42.05 -20.04 9.13
CA MET A 1 40.61 -20.14 9.49
C MET A 1 40.36 -20.59 10.93
N THR A 2 41.37 -20.97 11.71
CA THR A 2 41.25 -21.39 13.12
C THR A 2 41.11 -20.25 14.13
N THR A 3 41.49 -19.01 13.76
CA THR A 3 41.49 -17.85 14.67
C THR A 3 40.10 -17.37 15.08
N ASN A 4 39.08 -17.55 14.22
CA ASN A 4 37.72 -17.09 14.56
C ASN A 4 37.05 -17.99 15.61
N GLN A 5 37.31 -19.30 15.59
CA GLN A 5 36.63 -20.23 16.49
C GLN A 5 37.01 -20.01 17.96
N GLN A 6 38.30 -19.72 18.21
CA GLN A 6 38.80 -19.45 19.55
C GLN A 6 38.20 -18.15 20.13
N GLU A 7 38.03 -17.12 19.31
CA GLU A 7 37.36 -15.87 19.72
C GLU A 7 35.88 -16.09 20.09
N TYR A 8 35.15 -16.88 19.30
CA TYR A 8 33.77 -17.24 19.65
C TYR A 8 33.70 -18.04 20.95
N ASP A 9 34.63 -18.98 21.18
CA ASP A 9 34.64 -19.80 22.39
C ASP A 9 34.93 -18.95 23.65
N GLU A 10 35.82 -17.95 23.56
CA GLU A 10 36.08 -17.00 24.65
C GLU A 10 34.87 -16.10 24.93
N GLN A 11 34.26 -15.51 23.89
CA GLN A 11 33.05 -14.69 24.04
C GLN A 11 31.87 -15.47 24.61
N LEU A 12 31.76 -16.74 24.24
CA LEU A 12 30.73 -17.65 24.71
C LEU A 12 30.88 -17.95 26.20
N CYS A 13 32.10 -18.18 26.69
CA CYS A 13 32.37 -18.31 28.12
C CYS A 13 31.88 -17.07 28.90
N VAL A 14 32.20 -15.87 28.41
CA VAL A 14 31.78 -14.60 29.02
C VAL A 14 30.24 -14.46 29.05
N LEU A 15 29.55 -14.88 27.98
CA LEU A 15 28.09 -14.87 27.96
C LEU A 15 27.48 -15.92 28.88
N GLN A 16 28.09 -17.10 29.02
CA GLN A 16 27.61 -18.17 29.90
C GLN A 16 27.76 -17.81 31.38
N GLU A 17 28.82 -17.10 31.77
CA GLU A 17 28.97 -16.60 33.15
C GLU A 17 27.88 -15.60 33.51
N ARG A 18 27.49 -14.73 32.57
CA ARG A 18 26.50 -13.68 32.83
C ARG A 18 25.05 -14.13 32.66
N PHE A 19 24.80 -15.11 31.80
CA PHE A 19 23.47 -15.66 31.53
C PHE A 19 23.48 -17.18 31.68
N PRO A 20 23.70 -17.70 32.91
CA PRO A 20 23.88 -19.14 33.15
C PRO A 20 22.65 -19.98 32.76
N GLN A 21 21.47 -19.37 32.68
CA GLN A 21 20.23 -20.00 32.23
C GLN A 21 20.16 -20.25 30.71
N GLU A 22 21.04 -19.65 29.90
CA GLU A 22 21.04 -19.86 28.46
C GLU A 22 21.96 -21.02 28.07
N SER A 23 21.44 -21.98 27.31
CA SER A 23 22.26 -23.06 26.76
C SER A 23 23.36 -22.52 25.84
N LYS A 24 24.55 -23.15 25.89
CA LYS A 24 25.72 -22.84 25.05
C LYS A 24 25.37 -22.69 23.56
N ASP A 25 24.60 -23.63 23.00
CA ASP A 25 24.20 -23.63 21.58
C ASP A 25 23.33 -22.43 21.18
N LYS A 26 22.57 -21.89 22.12
CA LYS A 26 21.69 -20.74 21.89
C LYS A 26 22.50 -19.44 21.89
N LEU A 27 23.44 -19.31 22.81
CA LEU A 27 24.38 -18.20 22.84
C LEU A 27 25.27 -18.20 21.58
N MET A 28 25.74 -19.38 21.14
CA MET A 28 26.47 -19.51 19.88
C MET A 28 25.66 -19.10 18.66
N ARG A 29 24.38 -19.50 18.58
CA ARG A 29 23.50 -19.04 17.49
C ARG A 29 23.26 -17.53 17.50
N LEU A 30 23.20 -16.91 18.69
CA LEU A 30 23.07 -15.47 18.81
C LEU A 30 24.37 -14.76 18.40
N LEU A 31 25.52 -15.24 18.86
CA LEU A 31 26.82 -14.73 18.44
C LEU A 31 26.97 -14.81 16.92
N GLN A 32 26.67 -15.97 16.31
CA GLN A 32 26.69 -16.11 14.85
C GLN A 32 25.70 -15.16 14.15
N ARG A 33 24.50 -14.99 14.72
CA ARG A 33 23.48 -14.07 14.18
C ARG A 33 23.93 -12.61 14.21
N HIS A 34 24.69 -12.24 15.23
CA HIS A 34 25.23 -10.89 15.45
C HIS A 34 26.71 -10.79 15.04
N ASN A 35 27.20 -11.69 14.18
CA ASN A 35 28.58 -11.67 13.65
C ASN A 35 29.70 -11.62 14.71
N GLY A 36 29.49 -12.18 15.89
CA GLY A 36 30.47 -12.14 16.99
C GLY A 36 30.44 -10.85 17.81
N ASP A 37 29.47 -9.97 17.58
CA ASP A 37 29.25 -8.78 18.42
C ASP A 37 28.58 -9.20 19.74
N ILE A 38 29.42 -9.38 20.77
CA ILE A 38 28.99 -9.80 22.11
C ILE A 38 28.02 -8.81 22.77
N ASP A 39 28.13 -7.52 22.47
CA ASP A 39 27.32 -6.48 23.11
C ASP A 39 25.92 -6.42 22.49
N GLN A 40 25.78 -6.65 21.19
CA GLN A 40 24.47 -6.88 20.58
C GLN A 40 23.79 -8.14 21.14
N VAL A 41 24.54 -9.22 21.36
CA VAL A 41 23.98 -10.43 21.99
C VAL A 41 23.54 -10.14 23.42
N ARG A 42 24.33 -9.40 24.20
CA ARG A 42 23.93 -8.95 25.55
C ARG A 42 22.68 -8.08 25.53
N ALA A 43 22.62 -7.07 24.65
CA ALA A 43 21.44 -6.21 24.52
C ALA A 43 20.19 -7.02 24.16
N HIS A 44 20.32 -7.99 23.24
CA HIS A 44 19.23 -8.90 22.90
C HIS A 44 18.75 -9.72 24.11
N LEU A 45 19.68 -10.26 24.91
CA LEU A 45 19.36 -11.06 26.09
C LEU A 45 18.73 -10.22 27.21
N VAL A 46 19.26 -9.01 27.47
CA VAL A 46 18.71 -8.08 28.46
C VAL A 46 17.31 -7.63 28.05
N GLN A 47 17.08 -7.29 26.78
CA GLN A 47 15.75 -6.95 26.30
C GLN A 47 14.78 -8.12 26.43
N ARG A 48 15.25 -9.35 26.18
CA ARG A 48 14.43 -10.56 26.34
C ARG A 48 14.09 -10.81 27.80
N GLU A 49 15.03 -10.61 28.71
CA GLU A 49 14.83 -10.72 30.16
C GLU A 49 13.88 -9.63 30.66
N TYR A 50 14.04 -8.38 30.21
CA TYR A 50 13.09 -7.30 30.49
C TYR A 50 11.68 -7.66 30.04
N HIS A 51 11.51 -8.19 28.83
CA HIS A 51 10.20 -8.66 28.37
C HIS A 51 9.67 -9.83 29.20
N ALA A 52 10.51 -10.82 29.52
CA ALA A 52 10.13 -11.93 30.39
C ALA A 52 9.65 -11.43 31.75
N ASN A 53 10.41 -10.53 32.39
CA ASN A 53 10.07 -9.93 33.68
C ASN A 53 8.81 -9.06 33.58
N LYS A 54 8.63 -8.29 32.50
CA LYS A 54 7.38 -7.57 32.24
C LYS A 54 6.20 -8.53 32.16
N TRP A 55 6.33 -9.64 31.43
CA TRP A 55 5.26 -10.64 31.31
C TRP A 55 4.97 -11.32 32.64
N THR A 56 5.98 -11.72 33.40
CA THR A 56 5.81 -12.27 34.74
C THR A 56 5.13 -11.25 35.65
N THR A 57 5.50 -9.97 35.57
CA THR A 57 4.87 -8.90 36.36
C THR A 57 3.40 -8.72 36.00
N LEU A 58 3.07 -8.71 34.71
CA LEU A 58 1.69 -8.64 34.25
C LEU A 58 0.89 -9.89 34.61
N GLU A 59 1.50 -11.08 34.52
CA GLU A 59 0.89 -12.34 34.92
C GLU A 59 0.60 -12.35 36.43
N THR A 60 1.52 -11.89 37.27
CA THR A 60 1.28 -11.73 38.71
C THR A 60 0.18 -10.71 38.99
N ARG A 61 0.14 -9.58 38.27
CA ARG A 61 -0.84 -8.51 38.49
C ARG A 61 -2.24 -8.83 37.96
N PHE A 62 -2.34 -9.47 36.80
CA PHE A 62 -3.60 -9.62 36.06
C PHE A 62 -3.93 -11.07 35.70
N GLY A 63 -3.09 -12.06 36.03
CA GLY A 63 -3.28 -13.45 35.63
C GLY A 63 -4.58 -14.08 36.13
N ALA A 64 -5.00 -13.73 37.36
CA ALA A 64 -6.30 -14.15 37.90
C ALA A 64 -7.45 -13.55 37.07
N ALA A 65 -7.41 -12.23 36.80
CA ALA A 65 -8.41 -11.53 36.00
C ALA A 65 -8.48 -12.05 34.55
N VAL A 66 -7.33 -12.33 33.93
CA VAL A 66 -7.28 -12.97 32.60
C VAL A 66 -7.91 -14.36 32.63
N THR A 67 -7.69 -15.13 33.70
CA THR A 67 -8.28 -16.47 33.84
C THR A 67 -9.80 -16.39 33.99
N THR A 68 -10.31 -15.46 34.79
CA THR A 68 -11.75 -15.17 34.89
C THR A 68 -12.31 -14.76 33.53
N LEU A 69 -11.65 -13.85 32.82
CA LEU A 69 -12.07 -13.39 31.49
C LEU A 69 -12.10 -14.54 30.47
N GLN A 70 -11.15 -15.49 30.55
CA GLN A 70 -11.11 -16.68 29.69
C GLN A 70 -12.18 -17.72 30.02
N GLN A 71 -12.63 -17.80 31.28
CA GLN A 71 -13.75 -18.63 31.70
C GLN A 71 -15.10 -18.03 31.27
N GLU A 72 -15.26 -16.72 31.41
CA GLU A 72 -16.49 -15.99 31.04
C GLU A 72 -16.67 -15.86 29.52
N LEU A 73 -15.57 -15.70 28.77
CA LEU A 73 -15.59 -15.53 27.31
C LEU A 73 -14.80 -16.67 26.64
N PRO A 74 -15.44 -17.82 26.33
CA PRO A 74 -14.78 -18.94 25.64
C PRO A 74 -14.10 -18.55 24.32
N SER A 75 -14.62 -17.52 23.62
CA SER A 75 -14.00 -17.00 22.39
C SER A 75 -12.62 -16.35 22.61
N SER A 76 -12.28 -15.96 23.83
CA SER A 76 -10.95 -15.42 24.17
C SER A 76 -9.90 -16.52 24.35
N GLN A 77 -10.29 -17.79 24.44
CA GLN A 77 -9.35 -18.91 24.61
C GLN A 77 -8.43 -19.10 23.40
N SER A 78 -8.89 -18.74 22.19
CA SER A 78 -8.05 -18.76 21.00
C SER A 78 -7.01 -17.62 20.96
N MET A 79 -7.15 -16.61 21.82
CA MET A 79 -6.17 -15.53 21.92
C MET A 79 -4.97 -15.97 22.76
N LYS A 80 -3.76 -15.64 22.29
CA LYS A 80 -2.55 -15.86 23.07
C LYS A 80 -2.65 -15.08 24.39
N ARG A 81 -2.37 -15.76 25.52
CA ARG A 81 -2.44 -15.20 26.89
C ARG A 81 -1.73 -13.85 27.03
N ILE A 82 -0.56 -13.70 26.42
CA ILE A 82 0.22 -12.44 26.37
C ILE A 82 -0.64 -11.26 25.89
N ARG A 83 -1.49 -11.48 24.87
CA ARG A 83 -2.32 -10.42 24.31
C ARG A 83 -3.46 -10.02 25.25
N LEU A 84 -3.99 -10.97 26.02
CA LEU A 84 -4.99 -10.67 27.06
C LEU A 84 -4.37 -9.88 28.20
N LEU A 85 -3.15 -10.22 28.64
CA LEU A 85 -2.42 -9.44 29.63
C LEU A 85 -2.19 -7.99 29.18
N GLN A 86 -1.86 -7.77 27.91
CA GLN A 86 -1.71 -6.42 27.35
C GLN A 86 -3.03 -5.64 27.35
N ILE A 87 -4.15 -6.30 27.02
CA ILE A 87 -5.48 -5.67 27.07
C ILE A 87 -5.82 -5.29 28.51
N MET A 88 -5.57 -6.18 29.48
CA MET A 88 -5.76 -5.87 30.90
C MET A 88 -4.86 -4.72 31.36
N GLU A 89 -3.60 -4.65 30.89
CA GLU A 89 -2.70 -3.53 31.16
C GLU A 89 -3.29 -2.20 30.65
N CYS A 90 -3.85 -2.18 29.44
CA CYS A 90 -4.47 -0.97 28.86
C CYS A 90 -5.68 -0.47 29.66
N PHE A 91 -6.45 -1.37 30.26
CA PHE A 91 -7.62 -1.04 31.08
C PHE A 91 -7.31 -1.06 32.58
N SER A 92 -6.02 -0.98 32.96
CA SER A 92 -5.57 -0.95 34.35
C SER A 92 -6.09 -2.10 35.24
N GLY A 93 -6.42 -3.25 34.64
CA GLY A 93 -6.98 -4.39 35.36
C GLY A 93 -8.51 -4.46 35.42
N ASP A 94 -9.22 -3.47 34.85
CA ASP A 94 -10.69 -3.47 34.82
C ASP A 94 -11.22 -4.56 33.87
N ILE A 95 -11.81 -5.60 34.45
CA ILE A 95 -12.35 -6.77 33.75
C ILE A 95 -13.54 -6.37 32.87
N GLU A 96 -14.39 -5.44 33.32
CA GLU A 96 -15.61 -5.07 32.60
C GLU A 96 -15.29 -4.26 31.35
N GLN A 97 -14.34 -3.32 31.44
CA GLN A 97 -13.86 -2.60 30.26
C GLN A 97 -13.16 -3.53 29.27
N ALA A 98 -12.30 -4.45 29.74
CA ALA A 98 -11.66 -5.44 28.90
C ALA A 98 -12.69 -6.38 28.23
N ARG A 99 -13.76 -6.77 28.95
CA ARG A 99 -14.87 -7.57 28.43
C ARG A 99 -15.61 -6.83 27.31
N ASN A 100 -16.00 -5.58 27.54
CA ASN A 100 -16.69 -4.74 26.57
C ASN A 100 -15.82 -4.51 25.31
N PHE A 101 -14.52 -4.30 25.49
CA PHE A 101 -13.57 -4.19 24.39
C PHE A 101 -13.49 -5.49 23.58
N LEU A 102 -13.34 -6.65 24.23
CA LEU A 102 -13.26 -7.94 23.53
C LEU A 102 -14.57 -8.28 22.80
N GLN A 103 -15.72 -7.94 23.38
CA GLN A 103 -17.01 -8.14 22.77
C GLN A 103 -17.19 -7.26 21.53
N SER A 104 -16.92 -5.96 21.63
CA SER A 104 -16.98 -5.04 20.48
C SER A 104 -15.99 -5.43 19.38
N PHE A 105 -14.77 -5.83 19.74
CA PHE A 105 -13.77 -6.34 18.80
C PHE A 105 -14.27 -7.59 18.07
N ARG A 106 -14.91 -8.53 18.79
CA ARG A 106 -15.51 -9.73 18.21
C ARG A 106 -16.66 -9.38 17.28
N GLU A 107 -17.56 -8.49 17.68
CA GLU A 107 -18.68 -8.06 16.84
C GLU A 107 -18.20 -7.38 15.56
N GLN A 108 -17.15 -6.55 15.64
CA GLN A 108 -16.54 -5.93 14.47
C GLN A 108 -15.90 -6.97 13.54
N HIS A 109 -15.16 -7.93 14.09
CA HIS A 109 -14.57 -9.02 13.32
C HIS A 109 -15.64 -9.91 12.68
N HIS A 110 -16.71 -10.25 13.41
CA HIS A 110 -17.81 -11.05 12.90
C HIS A 110 -18.56 -10.32 11.79
N LYS A 111 -18.92 -9.05 11.99
CA LYS A 111 -19.56 -8.22 10.96
C LYS A 111 -18.66 -8.10 9.71
N HIS A 112 -17.35 -7.92 9.88
CA HIS A 112 -16.43 -7.84 8.76
C HIS A 112 -16.31 -9.18 8.03
N ASP A 113 -16.20 -10.29 8.75
CA ASP A 113 -16.06 -11.62 8.15
C ASP A 113 -17.36 -12.10 7.51
N GLU A 114 -18.52 -11.85 8.11
CA GLU A 114 -19.83 -12.09 7.51
C GLU A 114 -20.02 -11.25 6.25
N ASN A 115 -19.81 -9.93 6.31
CA ASN A 115 -19.96 -9.06 5.14
C ASN A 115 -18.99 -9.46 4.03
N SER A 116 -17.74 -9.79 4.38
CA SER A 116 -16.72 -10.26 3.42
C SER A 116 -17.10 -11.60 2.81
N ASN A 117 -17.59 -12.56 3.60
CA ASN A 117 -17.98 -13.89 3.11
C ASN A 117 -19.28 -13.84 2.30
N ILE A 118 -20.28 -13.08 2.73
CA ILE A 118 -21.53 -12.86 1.99
C ILE A 118 -21.24 -12.16 0.68
N SER A 119 -20.43 -11.08 0.68
CA SER A 119 -20.02 -10.39 -0.54
C SER A 119 -19.25 -11.31 -1.50
N ARG A 120 -18.30 -12.10 -0.98
CA ARG A 120 -17.56 -13.09 -1.78
C ARG A 120 -18.45 -14.19 -2.32
N HIS A 121 -19.43 -14.68 -1.55
CA HIS A 121 -20.35 -15.72 -1.97
C HIS A 121 -21.32 -15.20 -3.03
N LYS A 122 -21.91 -14.03 -2.80
CA LYS A 122 -22.75 -13.32 -3.78
C LYS A 122 -22.00 -13.09 -5.09
N LYS A 123 -20.81 -12.49 -5.03
CA LYS A 123 -19.96 -12.29 -6.22
C LYS A 123 -19.63 -13.61 -6.93
N ARG A 124 -19.36 -14.70 -6.20
CA ARG A 124 -19.12 -16.02 -6.81
C ARG A 124 -20.35 -16.59 -7.48
N LYS A 125 -21.54 -16.40 -6.89
CA LYS A 125 -22.81 -16.83 -7.48
C LYS A 125 -23.08 -16.06 -8.78
N GLU A 126 -22.94 -14.73 -8.74
CA GLU A 126 -23.07 -13.87 -9.93
C GLU A 126 -22.08 -14.25 -11.03
N LEU A 127 -20.81 -14.50 -10.71
CA LEU A 127 -19.82 -14.95 -11.69
C LEU A 127 -20.11 -16.35 -12.25
N ARG A 128 -20.69 -17.26 -11.44
CA ARG A 128 -21.10 -18.59 -11.91
C ARG A 128 -22.26 -18.50 -12.89
N GLU A 129 -23.24 -17.67 -12.59
CA GLU A 129 -24.38 -17.42 -13.48
C GLU A 129 -23.90 -16.73 -14.78
N LYS A 130 -23.05 -15.70 -14.66
CA LYS A 130 -22.48 -14.97 -15.80
C LYS A 130 -21.68 -15.87 -16.76
N TYR A 131 -20.92 -16.83 -16.24
CA TYR A 131 -20.04 -17.71 -17.02
C TYR A 131 -20.53 -19.16 -17.08
N ALA A 132 -21.84 -19.41 -16.98
CA ALA A 132 -22.39 -20.77 -16.90
C ALA A 132 -22.00 -21.64 -18.11
N THR A 133 -22.09 -21.10 -19.34
CA THR A 133 -21.73 -21.80 -20.57
C THR A 133 -20.23 -22.14 -20.61
N GLN A 134 -19.37 -21.18 -20.29
CA GLN A 134 -17.92 -21.36 -20.24
C GLN A 134 -17.52 -22.39 -19.17
N LEU A 135 -18.21 -22.42 -18.04
CA LEU A 135 -17.99 -23.44 -17.01
C LEU A 135 -18.40 -24.83 -17.51
N ALA A 136 -19.49 -24.96 -18.26
CA ALA A 136 -19.87 -26.24 -18.86
C ALA A 136 -18.82 -26.74 -19.87
N GLU A 137 -18.27 -25.85 -20.70
CA GLU A 137 -17.17 -26.17 -21.62
C GLU A 137 -15.91 -26.62 -20.87
N LEU A 138 -15.47 -25.86 -19.85
CA LEU A 138 -14.34 -26.23 -19.01
C LEU A 138 -14.55 -27.57 -18.28
N SER A 139 -15.77 -27.85 -17.83
CA SER A 139 -16.13 -29.13 -17.21
C SER A 139 -16.04 -30.28 -18.20
N THR A 140 -16.47 -30.07 -19.44
CA THR A 140 -16.36 -31.06 -20.52
C THR A 140 -14.90 -31.34 -20.87
N ALA A 141 -14.03 -30.33 -20.75
CA ALA A 141 -12.58 -30.48 -20.86
C ALA A 141 -11.91 -31.12 -19.63
N GLY A 142 -12.68 -31.62 -18.65
CA GLY A 142 -12.16 -32.30 -17.45
C GLY A 142 -11.58 -31.37 -16.38
N ILE A 143 -11.78 -30.05 -16.49
CA ILE A 143 -11.27 -29.08 -15.51
C ILE A 143 -12.25 -28.98 -14.33
N ASN A 144 -11.74 -29.07 -13.10
CA ASN A 144 -12.56 -28.93 -11.89
C ASN A 144 -13.06 -27.48 -11.69
N VAL A 145 -14.28 -27.22 -12.17
CA VAL A 145 -14.97 -25.93 -12.11
C VAL A 145 -15.39 -25.49 -10.70
N ASN A 146 -15.38 -26.40 -9.72
CA ASN A 146 -15.70 -26.05 -8.33
C ASN A 146 -14.59 -25.24 -7.65
N CYS A 147 -13.39 -25.16 -8.25
CA CYS A 147 -12.30 -24.37 -7.71
C CYS A 147 -12.58 -22.85 -7.87
N PRO A 148 -12.58 -22.05 -6.79
CA PRO A 148 -12.80 -20.59 -6.87
C PRO A 148 -11.78 -19.84 -7.75
N ARG A 149 -10.63 -20.45 -8.06
CA ARG A 149 -9.63 -19.88 -8.97
C ARG A 149 -10.13 -19.82 -10.41
N ILE A 150 -10.98 -20.76 -10.85
CA ILE A 150 -11.49 -20.80 -12.23
C ILE A 150 -12.33 -19.56 -12.53
N LEU A 151 -13.26 -19.21 -11.64
CA LEU A 151 -14.09 -18.00 -11.77
C LEU A 151 -13.25 -16.72 -11.88
N ARG A 152 -12.15 -16.63 -11.11
CA ARG A 152 -11.23 -15.47 -11.20
C ARG A 152 -10.47 -15.44 -12.53
N GLN A 153 -10.11 -16.59 -13.08
CA GLN A 153 -9.43 -16.66 -14.38
C GLN A 153 -10.38 -16.33 -15.53
N LEU A 154 -11.64 -16.78 -15.45
CA LEU A 154 -12.69 -16.38 -16.39
C LEU A 154 -12.96 -14.88 -16.31
N GLU A 155 -13.10 -14.31 -15.11
CA GLU A 155 -13.25 -12.87 -14.91
C GLU A 155 -12.07 -12.08 -15.50
N LYS A 156 -10.83 -12.51 -15.22
CA LYS A 156 -9.60 -11.86 -15.70
C LYS A 156 -9.45 -11.90 -17.22
N ASN A 157 -9.88 -12.99 -17.87
CA ASN A 157 -9.77 -13.14 -19.31
C ASN A 157 -11.13 -12.92 -20.01
N GLN A 158 -12.05 -12.17 -19.37
CA GLN A 158 -13.34 -11.78 -19.96
C GLN A 158 -14.19 -12.95 -20.50
N GLY A 159 -14.06 -14.14 -19.91
CA GLY A 159 -14.76 -15.34 -20.35
C GLY A 159 -14.09 -16.12 -21.48
N ASP A 160 -12.87 -15.77 -21.91
CA ASP A 160 -12.10 -16.55 -22.89
C ASP A 160 -11.70 -17.93 -22.33
N VAL A 161 -12.42 -18.97 -22.76
CA VAL A 161 -12.25 -20.36 -22.32
C VAL A 161 -10.90 -20.91 -22.75
N THR A 162 -10.45 -20.62 -23.97
CA THR A 162 -9.19 -21.12 -24.54
C THR A 162 -8.00 -20.66 -23.71
N GLN A 163 -7.95 -19.38 -23.35
CA GLN A 163 -6.88 -18.85 -22.49
C GLN A 163 -6.92 -19.46 -21.08
N VAL A 164 -8.11 -19.70 -20.53
CA VAL A 164 -8.25 -20.34 -19.22
C VAL A 164 -7.78 -21.79 -19.28
N MET A 165 -8.17 -22.55 -20.29
CA MET A 165 -7.72 -23.93 -20.54
C MET A 165 -6.21 -24.00 -20.68
N GLU A 166 -5.60 -23.11 -21.47
CA GLU A 166 -4.16 -23.07 -21.65
C GLU A 166 -3.42 -22.80 -20.33
N ARG A 167 -3.88 -21.82 -19.54
CA ARG A 167 -3.29 -21.54 -18.22
C ARG A 167 -3.43 -22.72 -17.26
N MET A 168 -4.57 -23.39 -17.25
CA MET A 168 -4.80 -24.56 -16.41
C MET A 168 -3.93 -25.73 -16.83
N SER A 169 -3.76 -25.96 -18.13
CA SER A 169 -2.88 -26.98 -18.70
C SER A 169 -1.41 -26.71 -18.35
N ARG A 170 -0.94 -25.46 -18.50
CA ARG A 170 0.41 -25.06 -18.05
C ARG A 170 0.61 -25.27 -16.55
N HIS A 171 -0.42 -25.05 -15.73
CA HIS A 171 -0.35 -25.32 -14.30
C HIS A 171 -0.32 -26.81 -13.97
N ALA A 172 -1.09 -27.63 -14.68
CA ALA A 172 -1.07 -29.08 -14.58
C ALA A 172 0.31 -29.64 -14.96
N ALA A 173 0.84 -29.24 -16.12
CA ALA A 173 2.18 -29.62 -16.59
C ALA A 173 3.27 -29.19 -15.61
N LYS A 174 3.18 -28.00 -15.02
CA LYS A 174 4.12 -27.57 -13.96
C LYS A 174 4.02 -28.41 -12.69
N LYS A 175 2.81 -28.87 -12.34
CA LYS A 175 2.59 -29.72 -11.15
C LYS A 175 3.15 -31.12 -11.40
N GLU A 176 2.93 -31.67 -12.59
CA GLU A 176 3.46 -32.96 -13.04
C GLU A 176 4.99 -32.91 -13.10
N LYS A 177 5.58 -31.92 -13.78
CA LYS A 177 7.03 -31.70 -13.78
C LYS A 177 7.61 -31.62 -12.36
N LEU A 178 6.91 -30.94 -11.44
CA LEU A 178 7.35 -30.88 -10.04
C LEU A 178 7.29 -32.25 -9.35
N ALA A 179 6.28 -33.07 -9.63
CA ALA A 179 6.18 -34.42 -9.09
C ALA A 179 7.25 -35.36 -9.69
N GLU A 180 7.54 -35.23 -10.98
CA GLU A 180 8.64 -35.94 -11.64
C GLU A 180 9.99 -35.56 -11.04
N LEU A 181 10.27 -34.27 -10.85
CA LEU A 181 11.49 -33.80 -10.19
C LEU A 181 11.57 -34.30 -8.74
N ASP A 182 10.44 -34.34 -8.04
CA ASP A 182 10.37 -34.85 -6.67
C ASP A 182 10.70 -36.34 -6.58
N ALA A 183 10.17 -37.14 -7.52
CA ALA A 183 10.53 -38.55 -7.64
C ALA A 183 11.99 -38.74 -8.08
N LYS A 184 12.45 -37.97 -9.09
CA LYS A 184 13.81 -38.04 -9.63
C LYS A 184 14.87 -37.73 -8.57
N TYR A 185 14.60 -36.77 -7.68
CA TYR A 185 15.57 -36.31 -6.68
C TYR A 185 15.22 -36.71 -5.24
N ALA A 186 14.37 -37.72 -5.04
CA ALA A 186 13.91 -38.13 -3.70
C ALA A 186 15.08 -38.46 -2.74
N ASN A 187 16.10 -39.17 -3.22
CA ASN A 187 17.27 -39.55 -2.43
C ASN A 187 18.12 -38.34 -2.03
N GLN A 188 18.30 -37.38 -2.95
CA GLN A 188 19.06 -36.15 -2.70
C GLN A 188 18.34 -35.23 -1.71
N ILE A 189 17.01 -35.19 -1.77
CA ILE A 189 16.18 -34.46 -0.79
C ILE A 189 16.36 -35.08 0.59
N ALA A 190 16.27 -36.41 0.71
CA ALA A 190 16.49 -37.12 1.97
C ALA A 190 17.90 -36.87 2.52
N GLN A 191 18.93 -36.88 1.67
CA GLN A 191 20.30 -36.57 2.08
C GLN A 191 20.43 -35.13 2.60
N LEU A 192 19.84 -34.15 1.91
CA LEU A 192 19.85 -32.75 2.36
C LEU A 192 19.12 -32.55 3.70
N GLU A 193 18.06 -33.33 3.95
CA GLU A 193 17.34 -33.33 5.23
C GLU A 193 18.19 -33.95 6.36
N ILE A 194 18.89 -35.06 6.10
CA ILE A 194 19.85 -35.68 7.03
C ILE A 194 20.99 -34.71 7.35
N ASP A 195 21.49 -33.99 6.34
CA ASP A 195 22.54 -32.97 6.49
C ASP A 195 22.03 -31.69 7.19
N GLY A 196 20.77 -31.64 7.63
CA GLY A 196 20.19 -30.53 8.38
C GLY A 196 19.86 -29.29 7.54
N THR A 197 19.82 -29.41 6.21
CA THR A 197 19.52 -28.29 5.32
C THR A 197 18.01 -28.06 5.21
N ILE A 198 17.44 -27.25 6.10
CA ILE A 198 15.99 -26.98 6.12
C ILE A 198 15.62 -25.92 5.07
N ILE A 199 15.00 -26.34 3.96
CA ILE A 199 14.39 -25.44 2.96
C ILE A 199 12.87 -25.48 3.09
N LYS A 200 12.28 -24.38 3.60
CA LYS A 200 10.82 -24.28 3.83
C LYS A 200 9.97 -24.41 2.56
N ASN A 201 10.54 -24.17 1.38
CA ASN A 201 9.82 -24.22 0.11
C ASN A 201 10.41 -25.28 -0.82
N LYS A 202 9.74 -26.44 -0.86
CA LYS A 202 10.12 -27.61 -1.66
C LYS A 202 10.34 -27.30 -3.15
N ARG A 203 9.59 -26.35 -3.73
CA ARG A 203 9.74 -25.97 -5.15
C ARG A 203 11.10 -25.33 -5.45
N ILE A 204 11.61 -24.52 -4.51
CA ILE A 204 12.91 -23.88 -4.67
C ILE A 204 14.01 -24.95 -4.61
N LEU A 205 13.87 -25.91 -3.68
CA LEU A 205 14.80 -27.03 -3.55
C LEU A 205 14.87 -27.85 -4.84
N LEU A 206 13.71 -28.27 -5.38
CA LEU A 206 13.66 -29.04 -6.62
C LEU A 206 14.29 -28.30 -7.81
N HIS A 207 14.10 -26.99 -7.90
CA HIS A 207 14.70 -26.19 -8.97
C HIS A 207 16.21 -26.02 -8.81
N LEU A 208 16.72 -25.93 -7.57
CA LEU A 208 18.17 -25.92 -7.31
C LEU A 208 18.81 -27.26 -7.65
N LEU A 209 18.14 -28.37 -7.33
CA LEU A 209 18.57 -29.72 -7.70
C LEU A 209 18.56 -29.91 -9.21
N GLU A 210 17.52 -29.45 -9.91
CA GLU A 210 17.47 -29.45 -11.38
C GLU A 210 18.63 -28.64 -11.98
N LYS A 211 18.92 -27.44 -11.43
CA LYS A 211 20.00 -26.57 -11.92
C LYS A 211 21.41 -27.14 -11.71
N THR A 212 21.57 -28.01 -10.71
CA THR A 212 22.86 -28.62 -10.34
C THR A 212 22.93 -30.09 -10.76
N ASP A 213 22.02 -30.53 -11.63
CA ASP A 213 21.91 -31.91 -12.10
C ASP A 213 21.85 -32.95 -10.97
N GLY A 214 21.27 -32.57 -9.82
CA GLY A 214 21.14 -33.41 -8.64
C GLY A 214 22.38 -33.45 -7.73
N GLN A 215 23.39 -32.62 -7.96
CA GLN A 215 24.56 -32.56 -7.10
C GLN A 215 24.26 -31.84 -5.78
N VAL A 216 24.19 -32.61 -4.69
CA VAL A 216 23.87 -32.13 -3.33
C VAL A 216 24.81 -31.00 -2.88
N ASP A 217 26.11 -31.11 -3.15
CA ASP A 217 27.10 -30.10 -2.75
C ASP A 217 26.96 -28.80 -3.54
N GLY A 218 26.60 -28.87 -4.83
CA GLY A 218 26.29 -27.70 -5.65
C GLY A 218 25.07 -26.94 -5.09
N VAL A 219 24.04 -27.64 -4.62
CA VAL A 219 22.88 -27.02 -3.96
C VAL A 219 23.30 -26.32 -2.67
N LYS A 220 24.14 -26.95 -1.83
CA LYS A 220 24.68 -26.34 -0.60
C LYS A 220 25.48 -25.07 -0.91
N GLN A 221 26.31 -25.09 -1.94
CA GLN A 221 27.07 -23.93 -2.39
C GLN A 221 26.15 -22.77 -2.80
N LEU A 222 25.15 -23.02 -3.66
CA LEU A 222 24.19 -21.98 -4.09
C LEU A 222 23.39 -21.39 -2.92
N LEU A 223 23.04 -22.20 -1.92
CA LEU A 223 22.37 -21.72 -0.71
C LEU A 223 23.28 -20.83 0.13
N ASN A 224 24.57 -21.18 0.25
CA ASN A 224 25.56 -20.38 0.95
C ASN A 224 25.85 -19.07 0.22
N GLU A 225 25.99 -19.08 -1.10
CA GLU A 225 26.13 -17.86 -1.92
C GLU A 225 24.94 -16.93 -1.73
N ARG A 226 23.71 -17.46 -1.70
CA ARG A 226 22.51 -16.66 -1.46
C ARG A 226 22.49 -16.05 -0.06
N LYS A 227 22.93 -16.79 0.96
CA LYS A 227 23.09 -16.27 2.33
C LYS A 227 24.14 -15.16 2.36
N GLN A 228 25.26 -15.36 1.68
CA GLN A 228 26.37 -14.41 1.61
C GLN A 228 25.95 -13.10 0.92
N ARG A 229 25.29 -13.16 -0.24
CA ARG A 229 24.75 -11.95 -0.91
C ARG A 229 23.76 -11.19 -0.03
N THR A 230 22.93 -11.91 0.73
CA THR A 230 22.00 -11.28 1.67
C THR A 230 22.73 -10.60 2.82
N LYS A 231 23.86 -11.16 3.26
CA LYS A 231 24.74 -10.59 4.28
C LYS A 231 25.43 -9.32 3.74
N GLU A 232 26.07 -9.40 2.58
CA GLU A 232 26.74 -8.27 1.93
C GLU A 232 25.80 -7.08 1.71
N TYR A 233 24.57 -7.33 1.27
CA TYR A 233 23.55 -6.29 1.11
C TYR A 233 23.22 -5.59 2.43
N ARG A 234 23.17 -6.34 3.55
CA ARG A 234 22.93 -5.77 4.88
C ARG A 234 24.14 -4.99 5.39
N ASP A 235 25.34 -5.53 5.23
CA ASP A 235 26.57 -4.91 5.71
C ASP A 235 26.85 -3.59 4.98
N LYS A 236 26.60 -3.54 3.66
CA LYS A 236 26.69 -2.30 2.88
C LYS A 236 25.75 -1.21 3.42
N HIS A 237 24.51 -1.60 3.74
CA HIS A 237 23.52 -0.67 4.30
C HIS A 237 23.83 -0.24 5.74
N TYR A 238 24.66 -1.00 6.47
CA TYR A 238 25.08 -0.67 7.83
C TYR A 238 26.30 0.26 7.84
N ASN A 239 27.26 0.04 6.94
CA ASN A 239 28.47 0.86 6.85
C ASN A 239 28.19 2.28 6.32
N GLU A 240 27.23 2.44 5.40
CA GLU A 240 26.76 3.76 4.95
C GLU A 240 26.13 4.59 6.10
N ALA A 241 25.73 3.95 7.21
CA ALA A 241 25.22 4.63 8.41
C ALA A 241 26.31 4.98 9.44
N GLN A 242 27.51 4.39 9.35
CA GLN A 242 28.62 4.65 10.27
C GLN A 242 29.58 5.75 9.79
N GLU A 243 29.72 5.98 8.48
CA GLU A 243 30.63 7.02 7.95
C GLU A 243 30.18 8.46 8.27
N THR A 244 29.00 8.66 8.87
CA THR A 244 28.48 9.99 9.25
C THR A 244 28.75 10.41 10.72
N GLY A 245 29.51 9.66 11.53
CA GLY A 245 29.72 9.98 12.96
C GLY A 245 31.18 10.02 13.42
N SER A 246 31.73 11.24 13.59
CA SER A 246 33.00 11.54 14.28
C SER A 246 32.95 11.21 15.78
N THR A 247 34.02 10.88 16.53
CA THR A 247 35.09 11.82 16.98
C THR A 247 36.26 11.16 17.72
N LEU A 248 37.40 11.88 17.67
CA LEU A 248 38.68 11.76 18.38
C LEU A 248 38.64 11.43 19.90
N ARG A 249 39.59 10.58 20.33
CA ARG A 249 39.95 10.36 21.75
C ARG A 249 40.83 11.49 22.31
N LYS A 250 40.28 12.32 23.21
CA LYS A 250 41.05 13.11 24.19
C LYS A 250 40.93 12.47 25.57
N ARG A 251 42.04 12.45 26.35
CA ARG A 251 42.06 11.97 27.74
C ARG A 251 41.09 12.78 28.60
N GLN A 252 39.94 12.21 28.91
CA GLN A 252 38.94 12.80 29.80
C GLN A 252 39.31 12.57 31.27
N LYS A 253 39.16 13.63 32.06
CA LYS A 253 39.09 13.55 33.52
C LYS A 253 37.72 12.97 33.88
N LEU A 254 37.69 12.04 34.83
CA LEU A 254 36.46 11.40 35.30
C LEU A 254 35.54 12.42 35.97
N SER A 255 34.28 12.42 35.55
CA SER A 255 33.19 13.20 36.16
C SER A 255 32.82 12.64 37.55
N VAL A 256 32.17 13.46 38.38
CA VAL A 256 31.55 12.99 39.64
C VAL A 256 30.51 11.89 39.36
N ASP A 257 29.77 12.01 38.25
CA ASP A 257 28.77 11.01 37.84
C ASP A 257 29.42 9.69 37.40
N ASP A 258 30.61 9.74 36.80
CA ASP A 258 31.38 8.55 36.42
C ASP A 258 31.79 7.74 37.65
N MET A 259 32.14 8.44 38.73
CA MET A 259 32.51 7.80 39.99
C MET A 259 31.33 7.11 40.66
N ASP A 260 30.13 7.69 40.60
CA ASP A 260 28.94 7.07 41.14
C ASP A 260 28.41 5.93 40.26
N ASN A 261 28.51 6.05 38.94
CA ASN A 261 28.23 4.95 38.02
C ASN A 261 29.19 3.78 38.24
N LEU A 262 30.48 4.03 38.48
CA LEU A 262 31.46 3.01 38.86
C LEU A 262 31.11 2.31 40.17
N LYS A 263 30.67 3.06 41.19
CA LYS A 263 30.25 2.47 42.47
C LYS A 263 29.06 1.54 42.26
N ARG A 264 28.02 1.99 41.53
CA ARG A 264 26.84 1.18 41.21
C ARG A 264 27.20 -0.09 40.43
N LEU A 265 28.08 0.03 39.44
CA LEU A 265 28.57 -1.11 38.66
C LEU A 265 29.38 -2.10 39.52
N ARG A 266 30.22 -1.62 40.43
CA ARG A 266 30.92 -2.50 41.39
C ARG A 266 29.97 -3.19 42.36
N SER A 267 28.97 -2.48 42.88
CA SER A 267 27.94 -3.06 43.74
C SER A 267 27.11 -4.13 43.01
N ALA A 268 26.99 -4.04 41.68
CA ALA A 268 26.39 -5.06 40.82
C ALA A 268 27.36 -6.19 40.43
N GLY A 269 28.56 -6.27 41.04
CA GLY A 269 29.55 -7.32 40.81
C GLY A 269 30.45 -7.12 39.59
N VAL A 270 30.42 -5.95 38.93
CA VAL A 270 31.30 -5.67 37.79
C VAL A 270 32.69 -5.27 38.31
N HIS A 271 33.66 -6.17 38.16
CA HIS A 271 35.05 -5.98 38.57
C HIS A 271 35.97 -5.79 37.36
N GLY A 272 36.95 -4.88 37.44
CA GLY A 272 37.87 -4.59 36.33
C GLY A 272 38.46 -3.17 36.40
N ASN A 273 39.26 -2.79 35.39
CA ASN A 273 39.86 -1.46 35.34
C ASN A 273 38.75 -0.38 35.21
N PRO A 274 38.64 0.57 36.16
CA PRO A 274 37.57 1.56 36.19
C PRO A 274 37.43 2.36 34.89
N MET A 275 38.55 2.68 34.23
CA MET A 275 38.55 3.44 32.98
C MET A 275 37.99 2.63 31.81
N LYS A 276 38.27 1.31 31.77
CA LYS A 276 37.71 0.43 30.72
C LYS A 276 36.23 0.19 30.94
N ILE A 277 35.80 0.01 32.20
CA ILE A 277 34.39 -0.16 32.54
C ILE A 277 33.60 1.09 32.18
N LEU A 278 34.12 2.29 32.49
CA LEU A 278 33.48 3.54 32.11
C LEU A 278 33.50 3.79 30.62
N ALA A 279 34.59 3.47 29.92
CA ALA A 279 34.63 3.58 28.47
C ALA A 279 33.54 2.71 27.82
N ILE A 280 33.39 1.45 28.26
CA ILE A 280 32.33 0.55 27.77
C ILE A 280 30.95 1.05 28.18
N PHE A 281 30.80 1.58 29.40
CA PHE A 281 29.53 2.13 29.88
C PHE A 281 29.10 3.35 29.07
N HIS A 282 30.03 4.26 28.78
CA HIS A 282 29.79 5.43 27.93
C HIS A 282 29.55 5.03 26.49
N GLU A 283 30.30 4.09 25.93
CA GLU A 283 30.06 3.55 24.58
C GLU A 283 28.69 2.87 24.47
N CYS A 284 28.27 2.13 25.50
CA CYS A 284 26.93 1.54 25.58
C CYS A 284 25.85 2.61 25.76
N ASN A 285 26.07 3.62 26.62
CA ASN A 285 25.13 4.70 26.82
C ASN A 285 25.01 5.56 25.57
N GLU A 286 26.10 5.95 24.92
CA GLU A 286 26.11 6.65 23.64
C GLU A 286 25.41 5.80 22.56
N SER A 287 25.63 4.48 22.52
CA SER A 287 24.93 3.59 21.59
C SER A 287 23.42 3.51 21.88
N ILE A 288 23.02 3.46 23.15
CA ILE A 288 21.63 3.48 23.58
C ILE A 288 21.00 4.84 23.27
N GLU A 289 21.67 5.94 23.59
CA GLU A 289 21.24 7.32 23.31
C GLU A 289 21.12 7.55 21.82
N MET A 290 22.08 7.10 21.00
CA MET A 290 21.98 7.11 19.54
C MET A 290 20.81 6.27 19.03
N THR A 291 20.57 5.10 19.60
CA THR A 291 19.44 4.23 19.22
C THR A 291 18.10 4.86 19.60
N VAL A 292 18.03 5.48 20.78
CA VAL A 292 16.84 6.21 21.26
C VAL A 292 16.61 7.44 20.39
N ALA A 293 17.65 8.23 20.11
CA ALA A 293 17.59 9.41 19.25
C ALA A 293 17.15 9.03 17.83
N ARG A 294 17.72 7.97 17.24
CA ARG A 294 17.30 7.45 15.94
C ARG A 294 15.85 6.96 15.97
N THR A 295 15.45 6.23 17.00
CA THR A 295 14.05 5.75 17.12
C THR A 295 13.08 6.91 17.27
N GLN A 296 13.46 7.95 18.01
CA GLN A 296 12.69 9.17 18.19
C GLN A 296 12.60 9.95 16.87
N GLN A 297 13.70 10.10 16.14
CA GLN A 297 13.73 10.71 14.81
C GLN A 297 12.87 9.93 13.80
N GLU A 298 12.96 8.60 13.78
CA GLU A 298 12.11 7.74 12.94
C GLU A 298 10.62 7.88 13.31
N ARG A 299 10.30 8.03 14.60
CA ARG A 299 8.92 8.30 15.05
C ARG A 299 8.44 9.66 14.60
N GLU A 300 9.25 10.70 14.74
CA GLU A 300 8.94 12.06 14.30
C GLU A 300 8.74 12.13 12.79
N GLN A 301 9.62 11.51 12.01
CA GLN A 301 9.47 11.39 10.55
C GLN A 301 8.17 10.65 10.17
N ARG A 302 7.83 9.56 10.88
CA ARG A 302 6.57 8.84 10.66
C ARG A 302 5.34 9.68 11.00
N LEU A 303 5.41 10.48 12.08
CA LEU A 303 4.34 11.40 12.46
C LEU A 303 4.19 12.51 11.42
N GLN A 304 5.28 13.14 10.98
CA GLN A 304 5.27 14.13 9.90
C GLN A 304 4.69 13.56 8.59
N CYS A 305 5.09 12.35 8.19
CA CYS A 305 4.52 11.66 7.04
C CYS A 305 3.01 11.38 7.21
N ARG A 306 2.58 11.00 8.42
CA ARG A 306 1.17 10.74 8.71
C ARG A 306 0.35 12.02 8.67
N ASP A 307 0.86 13.10 9.24
CA ASP A 307 0.17 14.39 9.29
C ASP A 307 0.13 15.06 7.91
N GLY A 308 1.21 14.95 7.12
CA GLY A 308 1.21 15.36 5.71
C GLY A 308 0.16 14.61 4.88
N ARG A 309 0.01 13.29 5.07
CA ARG A 309 -1.05 12.51 4.41
C ARG A 309 -2.46 12.89 4.86
N LYS A 310 -2.65 13.21 6.15
CA LYS A 310 -3.94 13.69 6.66
C LYS A 310 -4.28 15.05 6.06
N LEU A 311 -3.32 15.97 6.04
CA LEU A 311 -3.50 17.30 5.45
C LEU A 311 -3.85 17.18 3.97
N GLN A 312 -3.09 16.39 3.20
CA GLN A 312 -3.38 16.14 1.78
C GLN A 312 -4.77 15.52 1.59
N ARG A 313 -5.17 14.57 2.44
CA ARG A 313 -6.52 13.99 2.38
C ARG A 313 -7.62 15.02 2.67
N ASN A 314 -7.40 15.92 3.63
CA ASN A 314 -8.36 16.97 3.96
C ASN A 314 -8.49 17.95 2.80
N ILE A 315 -7.38 18.40 2.21
CA ILE A 315 -7.36 19.25 1.02
C ILE A 315 -8.14 18.60 -0.14
N LEU A 316 -7.95 17.29 -0.37
CA LEU A 316 -8.68 16.56 -1.42
C LEU A 316 -10.18 16.42 -1.12
N VAL A 317 -10.58 16.35 0.15
CA VAL A 317 -11.99 16.30 0.55
C VAL A 317 -12.65 17.67 0.42
N GLU A 318 -11.94 18.74 0.81
CA GLU A 318 -12.38 20.12 0.59
C GLU A 318 -12.56 20.40 -0.90
N ALA A 319 -11.60 19.95 -1.73
CA ALA A 319 -11.70 20.10 -3.17
C ALA A 319 -12.89 19.34 -3.78
N GLU A 320 -13.18 18.13 -3.28
CA GLU A 320 -14.35 17.36 -3.67
C GLU A 320 -15.67 18.10 -3.39
N ASN A 321 -15.72 18.86 -2.29
CA ASN A 321 -16.89 19.66 -1.91
C ASN A 321 -16.96 21.01 -2.66
N GLY A 322 -15.82 21.52 -3.13
CA GLY A 322 -15.74 22.79 -3.86
C GLY A 322 -16.10 22.70 -5.35
N TYR A 323 -16.34 21.51 -5.89
CA TYR A 323 -16.80 21.38 -7.27
C TYR A 323 -18.20 21.96 -7.45
N ILE A 324 -18.39 22.72 -8.52
CA ILE A 324 -19.73 23.13 -8.95
C ILE A 324 -20.46 21.89 -9.47
N ASN A 325 -21.64 21.64 -8.90
CA ASN A 325 -22.52 20.58 -9.34
C ASN A 325 -23.61 21.16 -10.26
N ILE A 326 -23.62 20.71 -11.52
CA ILE A 326 -24.56 21.15 -12.55
C ILE A 326 -25.58 20.03 -12.72
N ASN A 327 -26.78 20.21 -12.16
CA ASN A 327 -27.85 19.21 -12.25
C ASN A 327 -28.87 19.55 -13.33
N ASN A 328 -28.97 20.83 -13.68
CA ASN A 328 -29.85 21.35 -14.72
C ASN A 328 -29.09 22.31 -15.66
N ARG A 329 -29.70 22.59 -16.81
CA ARG A 329 -29.17 23.57 -17.79
C ARG A 329 -28.98 24.96 -17.18
N ASP A 330 -29.86 25.37 -16.28
CA ASP A 330 -29.84 26.71 -15.67
C ASP A 330 -28.87 26.82 -14.48
N ASP A 331 -28.24 25.71 -14.06
CA ASP A 331 -27.28 25.71 -12.94
C ASP A 331 -25.90 26.25 -13.35
N TRP A 332 -25.67 26.49 -14.66
CA TRP A 332 -24.44 27.10 -15.14
C TRP A 332 -24.34 28.56 -14.64
N PRO A 333 -23.21 29.00 -14.05
CA PRO A 333 -23.07 30.36 -13.55
C PRO A 333 -23.19 31.40 -14.68
N ARG A 334 -23.90 32.52 -14.42
CA ARG A 334 -24.29 33.48 -15.48
C ARG A 334 -23.19 34.47 -15.89
N ASP A 335 -22.20 34.69 -15.03
CA ASP A 335 -21.18 35.75 -15.22
C ASP A 335 -19.79 35.18 -15.55
N ILE A 336 -19.74 34.13 -16.36
CA ILE A 336 -18.49 33.45 -16.73
C ILE A 336 -17.88 34.11 -17.96
N GLU A 337 -16.64 34.57 -17.80
CA GLU A 337 -15.86 35.20 -18.88
C GLU A 337 -14.94 34.20 -19.57
N GLN A 338 -14.45 33.21 -18.82
CA GLN A 338 -13.42 32.28 -19.28
C GLN A 338 -13.72 30.84 -18.88
N VAL A 339 -13.55 29.91 -19.82
CA VAL A 339 -13.61 28.48 -19.55
C VAL A 339 -12.34 27.81 -20.06
N TYR A 340 -11.64 27.11 -19.18
CA TYR A 340 -10.51 26.27 -19.52
C TYR A 340 -10.89 24.80 -19.40
N LEU A 341 -10.63 24.03 -20.45
CA LEU A 341 -10.92 22.61 -20.54
C LEU A 341 -9.62 21.81 -20.47
N ASP A 342 -9.49 20.96 -19.44
CA ASP A 342 -8.38 20.00 -19.34
C ASP A 342 -8.63 18.82 -20.29
N GLY A 343 -8.14 18.97 -21.51
CA GLY A 343 -8.40 18.04 -22.60
C GLY A 343 -7.91 16.63 -22.30
N ASN A 344 -6.78 16.50 -21.59
CA ASN A 344 -6.25 15.20 -21.19
C ASN A 344 -7.16 14.48 -20.23
N ASN A 345 -7.68 15.17 -19.22
CA ASN A 345 -8.63 14.57 -18.29
C ASN A 345 -9.94 14.19 -19.01
N MET A 346 -10.44 15.07 -19.88
CA MET A 346 -11.71 14.90 -20.59
C MET A 346 -11.72 13.73 -21.57
N MET A 347 -10.60 13.43 -22.23
CA MET A 347 -10.48 12.30 -23.17
C MET A 347 -10.80 10.94 -22.54
N PHE A 348 -10.64 10.79 -21.22
CA PHE A 348 -10.87 9.53 -20.52
C PHE A 348 -12.23 9.44 -19.83
N VAL A 349 -13.10 10.44 -19.95
CA VAL A 349 -14.43 10.44 -19.30
C VAL A 349 -15.43 9.61 -20.08
N VAL A 350 -15.48 9.79 -21.40
CA VAL A 350 -16.43 9.15 -22.31
C VAL A 350 -15.78 7.94 -22.98
N ASP A 351 -16.47 6.80 -23.05
CA ASP A 351 -15.88 5.54 -23.52
C ASP A 351 -15.51 5.56 -25.01
N SER A 352 -16.29 6.25 -25.86
CA SER A 352 -15.95 6.52 -27.27
C SER A 352 -14.65 7.33 -27.42
N LEU A 353 -14.52 8.47 -26.73
CA LEU A 353 -13.29 9.27 -26.72
C LEU A 353 -12.11 8.46 -26.18
N ARG A 354 -12.31 7.72 -25.08
CA ARG A 354 -11.28 6.87 -24.50
C ARG A 354 -10.81 5.80 -25.50
N ARG A 355 -11.73 5.15 -26.21
CA ARG A 355 -11.40 4.15 -27.25
C ARG A 355 -10.58 4.77 -28.39
N LEU A 356 -10.94 5.96 -28.87
CA LEU A 356 -10.18 6.67 -29.89
C LEU A 356 -8.76 7.02 -29.41
N CYS A 357 -8.64 7.50 -28.18
CA CYS A 357 -7.35 7.82 -27.55
C CYS A 357 -6.45 6.56 -27.47
N LEU A 358 -6.99 5.46 -26.93
CA LEU A 358 -6.27 4.20 -26.77
C LEU A 358 -5.88 3.55 -28.11
N ASN A 359 -6.67 3.75 -29.16
CA ASN A 359 -6.36 3.29 -30.53
C ASN A 359 -5.34 4.19 -31.26
N ARG A 360 -4.58 5.01 -30.52
CA ARG A 360 -3.58 5.97 -31.05
C ARG A 360 -4.16 6.94 -32.07
N SER A 361 -5.48 7.18 -32.03
CA SER A 361 -6.17 8.16 -32.85
C SER A 361 -6.30 9.49 -32.11
N GLY A 362 -5.20 9.95 -31.48
CA GLY A 362 -5.17 11.18 -30.66
C GLY A 362 -5.76 12.38 -31.40
N LYS A 363 -5.33 12.60 -32.66
CA LYS A 363 -5.87 13.64 -33.55
C LYS A 363 -7.39 13.60 -33.73
N LYS A 364 -7.99 12.42 -33.86
CA LYS A 364 -9.45 12.31 -33.99
C LYS A 364 -10.15 12.61 -32.66
N THR A 365 -9.52 12.21 -31.56
CA THR A 365 -10.04 12.43 -30.20
C THR A 365 -10.01 13.91 -29.84
N GLU A 366 -8.88 14.59 -30.07
CA GLU A 366 -8.70 16.04 -29.85
C GLU A 366 -9.72 16.84 -30.67
N ARG A 367 -9.83 16.53 -31.96
CA ARG A 367 -10.79 17.18 -32.86
C ARG A 367 -12.23 16.99 -32.40
N ALA A 368 -12.63 15.77 -32.04
CA ALA A 368 -13.96 15.48 -31.57
C ALA A 368 -14.32 16.24 -30.30
N LEU A 369 -13.38 16.32 -29.35
CA LEU A 369 -13.56 17.08 -28.12
C LEU A 369 -13.69 18.59 -28.43
N GLY A 370 -12.86 19.10 -29.35
CA GLY A 370 -12.95 20.49 -29.81
C GLY A 370 -14.27 20.82 -30.53
N GLU A 371 -14.79 19.92 -31.35
CA GLU A 371 -16.09 20.08 -32.04
C GLU A 371 -17.24 20.11 -31.03
N ILE A 372 -17.23 19.24 -30.01
CA ILE A 372 -18.21 19.27 -28.91
C ILE A 372 -18.11 20.58 -28.13
N ALA A 373 -16.90 21.01 -27.78
CA ALA A 373 -16.67 22.26 -27.06
C ALA A 373 -17.12 23.48 -27.87
N SER A 374 -16.87 23.52 -29.18
CA SER A 374 -17.33 24.60 -30.07
C SER A 374 -18.84 24.66 -30.17
N ALA A 375 -19.49 23.52 -30.43
CA ALA A 375 -20.95 23.46 -30.51
C ALA A 375 -21.59 23.88 -29.18
N TRP A 376 -21.02 23.46 -28.05
CA TRP A 376 -21.44 23.88 -26.73
C TRP A 376 -21.29 25.39 -26.53
N ASN A 377 -20.14 25.96 -26.89
CA ASN A 377 -19.90 27.38 -26.72
C ASN A 377 -20.74 28.26 -27.67
N GLU A 378 -21.13 27.76 -28.84
CA GLU A 378 -22.09 28.42 -29.72
C GLU A 378 -23.47 28.61 -29.06
N GLN A 379 -23.84 27.77 -28.10
CA GLN A 379 -25.08 27.91 -27.32
C GLN A 379 -24.89 28.75 -26.05
N MET A 380 -23.70 28.70 -25.45
CA MET A 380 -23.42 29.36 -24.17
C MET A 380 -22.89 30.79 -24.33
N HIS A 381 -22.30 31.11 -25.48
CA HIS A 381 -21.71 32.40 -25.80
C HIS A 381 -20.68 32.89 -24.77
N ILE A 382 -19.82 31.98 -24.28
CA ILE A 382 -18.75 32.37 -23.35
C ILE A 382 -17.67 33.13 -24.15
N PRO A 383 -17.23 34.32 -23.67
CA PRO A 383 -16.27 35.16 -24.40
C PRO A 383 -14.95 34.46 -24.73
N TYR A 384 -14.46 33.61 -23.83
CA TYR A 384 -13.21 32.90 -24.00
C TYR A 384 -13.33 31.44 -23.57
N VAL A 385 -13.10 30.52 -24.51
CA VAL A 385 -13.01 29.08 -24.23
C VAL A 385 -11.72 28.54 -24.80
N GLU A 386 -10.92 27.88 -23.96
CA GLU A 386 -9.65 27.29 -24.35
C GLU A 386 -9.58 25.83 -23.92
N LEU A 387 -9.30 24.94 -24.88
CA LEU A 387 -9.07 23.52 -24.67
C LEU A 387 -7.57 23.23 -24.70
N ILE A 388 -7.05 22.75 -23.57
CA ILE A 388 -5.61 22.58 -23.35
C ILE A 388 -5.27 21.09 -23.29
N PHE A 389 -4.23 20.69 -24.03
CA PHE A 389 -3.65 19.34 -24.01
C PHE A 389 -2.19 19.39 -23.55
N ASP A 390 -1.65 18.29 -23.00
CA ASP A 390 -0.20 18.21 -22.66
C ASP A 390 0.63 18.47 -23.92
N SER A 391 0.26 17.79 -25.00
CA SER A 391 0.84 17.96 -26.32
C SER A 391 -0.26 17.83 -27.36
N THR A 392 -0.39 18.81 -28.25
CA THR A 392 -1.22 18.68 -29.46
C THR A 392 -0.43 19.12 -30.68
N HIS A 393 -0.73 18.49 -31.81
CA HIS A 393 -0.18 18.85 -33.11
C HIS A 393 -1.26 19.46 -34.04
N GLN A 394 -2.40 19.87 -33.48
CA GLN A 394 -3.53 20.40 -34.22
C GLN A 394 -3.61 21.93 -34.21
N LEU A 395 -4.51 22.42 -35.07
CA LEU A 395 -4.88 23.81 -35.32
C LEU A 395 -5.02 24.61 -34.03
N ASP A 396 -4.64 25.89 -34.06
CA ASP A 396 -4.75 26.83 -32.93
C ASP A 396 -6.21 27.09 -32.48
N GLN A 397 -7.20 26.67 -33.27
CA GLN A 397 -8.62 26.95 -33.04
C GLN A 397 -9.53 25.93 -33.74
N ILE A 398 -10.64 25.57 -33.09
CA ILE A 398 -11.77 24.82 -33.66
C ILE A 398 -13.05 25.60 -33.37
N GLY A 399 -13.63 26.19 -34.42
CA GLY A 399 -14.82 27.04 -34.31
C GLY A 399 -14.63 28.18 -33.33
N THR A 400 -15.41 28.23 -32.26
CA THR A 400 -15.33 29.27 -31.21
C THR A 400 -14.34 28.97 -30.08
N VAL A 401 -13.63 27.84 -30.14
CA VAL A 401 -12.75 27.35 -29.07
C VAL A 401 -11.29 27.42 -29.51
N LYS A 402 -10.45 28.06 -28.70
CA LYS A 402 -9.00 28.07 -28.87
C LYS A 402 -8.42 26.73 -28.41
N ILE A 403 -7.46 26.19 -29.16
CA ILE A 403 -6.76 24.95 -28.81
C ILE A 403 -5.31 25.28 -28.47
N SER A 404 -4.82 24.77 -27.34
CA SER A 404 -3.46 25.03 -26.88
C SER A 404 -2.73 23.77 -26.44
N SER A 405 -1.41 23.78 -26.64
CA SER A 405 -0.47 22.77 -26.16
C SER A 405 0.30 23.32 -24.96
N ALA A 406 0.32 22.58 -23.85
CA ALA A 406 1.13 22.92 -22.69
C ALA A 406 2.63 22.79 -23.01
N GLN A 407 3.01 21.73 -23.73
CA GLN A 407 4.37 21.54 -24.21
C GLN A 407 4.69 22.42 -25.44
N PRO A 408 5.93 22.91 -25.58
CA PRO A 408 7.10 22.56 -24.77
C PRO A 408 7.34 23.44 -23.54
N LYS A 409 6.56 24.51 -23.32
CA LYS A 409 6.81 25.48 -22.23
C LYS A 409 6.57 24.85 -20.86
N TYR A 410 5.54 24.03 -20.74
CA TYR A 410 5.13 23.34 -19.52
C TYR A 410 5.30 21.84 -19.66
N ARG A 411 5.49 21.15 -18.54
CA ARG A 411 5.60 19.69 -18.55
C ARG A 411 4.22 19.05 -18.76
N THR A 412 3.19 19.59 -18.11
CA THR A 412 1.80 19.10 -18.14
C THR A 412 0.80 20.25 -18.29
N THR A 413 -0.43 19.91 -18.68
CA THR A 413 -1.58 20.83 -18.67
C THR A 413 -1.84 21.40 -17.28
N ASP A 414 -1.64 20.61 -16.22
CA ASP A 414 -1.77 21.04 -14.83
C ASP A 414 -0.86 22.25 -14.53
N ASP A 415 0.42 22.17 -14.91
CA ASP A 415 1.40 23.23 -14.70
C ASP A 415 0.99 24.53 -15.43
N MET A 416 0.49 24.39 -16.67
CA MET A 416 0.03 25.53 -17.47
C MET A 416 -1.19 26.20 -16.84
N LEU A 417 -2.18 25.41 -16.40
CA LEU A 417 -3.40 25.93 -15.77
C LEU A 417 -3.08 26.66 -14.46
N VAL A 418 -2.21 26.09 -13.62
CA VAL A 418 -1.77 26.72 -12.38
C VAL A 418 -1.06 28.05 -12.67
N GLU A 419 -0.09 28.09 -13.60
CA GLU A 419 0.61 29.35 -13.94
C GLU A 419 -0.36 30.42 -14.46
N ILE A 420 -1.33 30.05 -15.32
CA ILE A 420 -2.35 30.99 -15.81
C ILE A 420 -3.13 31.61 -14.64
N THR A 421 -3.57 30.80 -13.69
CA THR A 421 -4.39 31.28 -12.57
C THR A 421 -3.61 32.11 -11.54
N GLN A 422 -2.31 31.89 -11.42
CA GLN A 422 -1.43 32.60 -10.48
C GLN A 422 -0.90 33.94 -11.01
N GLN A 423 -1.17 34.27 -12.28
CA GLN A 423 -0.83 35.58 -12.83
C GLN A 423 -1.62 36.68 -12.10
N PRO A 424 -0.96 37.73 -11.58
CA PRO A 424 -1.63 38.79 -10.80
C PRO A 424 -2.81 39.45 -11.54
N GLU A 425 -2.70 39.60 -12.87
CA GLU A 425 -3.74 40.13 -13.74
C GLU A 425 -5.00 39.26 -13.84
N ASN A 426 -4.93 37.99 -13.42
CA ASN A 426 -6.04 37.03 -13.49
C ASN A 426 -6.73 36.83 -12.14
N HIS A 427 -6.21 37.32 -11.01
CA HIS A 427 -6.82 37.08 -9.69
C HIS A 427 -8.30 37.51 -9.60
N GLU A 428 -8.67 38.66 -10.18
CA GLU A 428 -10.08 39.08 -10.23
C GLU A 428 -10.90 38.33 -11.30
N LYS A 429 -10.25 37.88 -12.37
CA LYS A 429 -10.89 37.08 -13.42
C LYS A 429 -11.19 35.66 -12.95
N ASN A 430 -10.35 35.08 -12.09
CA ASN A 430 -10.49 33.71 -11.58
C ASN A 430 -11.89 33.44 -10.99
N LYS A 431 -12.50 34.43 -10.32
CA LYS A 431 -13.88 34.35 -9.78
C LYS A 431 -14.96 34.13 -10.86
N ARG A 432 -14.62 34.47 -12.11
CA ARG A 432 -15.45 34.37 -13.33
C ARG A 432 -14.83 33.40 -14.35
N THR A 433 -13.89 32.57 -13.90
CA THR A 433 -13.22 31.55 -14.68
C THR A 433 -13.65 30.17 -14.20
N ILE A 434 -14.16 29.36 -15.12
CA ILE A 434 -14.41 27.93 -14.88
C ILE A 434 -13.26 27.11 -15.44
N ILE A 435 -12.77 26.17 -14.65
CA ILE A 435 -11.82 25.15 -15.09
C ILE A 435 -12.47 23.78 -14.98
N VAL A 436 -12.46 23.03 -16.09
CA VAL A 436 -13.07 21.71 -16.17
C VAL A 436 -12.00 20.64 -16.04
N THR A 437 -11.92 20.00 -14.87
CA THR A 437 -11.02 18.87 -14.61
C THR A 437 -11.62 17.94 -13.56
N SER A 438 -11.28 16.64 -13.63
CA SER A 438 -11.60 15.65 -12.60
C SER A 438 -10.39 15.29 -11.73
N ASP A 439 -9.23 15.90 -11.97
CA ASP A 439 -8.08 15.75 -11.07
C ASP A 439 -8.32 16.57 -9.79
N ARG A 440 -8.31 15.87 -8.65
CA ARG A 440 -8.58 16.47 -7.34
C ARG A 440 -7.43 17.32 -6.82
N GLY A 441 -6.19 16.93 -7.14
CA GLY A 441 -5.00 17.67 -6.74
C GLY A 441 -4.95 19.01 -7.46
N LEU A 442 -5.17 19.00 -8.78
CA LEU A 442 -5.27 20.21 -9.58
C LEU A 442 -6.46 21.06 -9.13
N ALA A 443 -7.66 20.48 -8.96
CA ALA A 443 -8.84 21.21 -8.53
C ALA A 443 -8.63 21.98 -7.21
N ALA A 444 -7.95 21.36 -6.24
CA ALA A 444 -7.63 22.02 -4.96
C ALA A 444 -6.76 23.27 -5.16
N LEU A 445 -5.75 23.19 -6.03
CA LEU A 445 -4.87 24.32 -6.35
C LEU A 445 -5.65 25.45 -7.04
N LEU A 446 -6.48 25.11 -8.02
CA LEU A 446 -7.24 26.10 -8.79
C LEU A 446 -8.31 26.80 -7.93
N GLN A 447 -8.97 26.07 -7.02
CA GLN A 447 -9.91 26.64 -6.06
C GLN A 447 -9.21 27.57 -5.07
N HIS A 448 -7.99 27.26 -4.65
CA HIS A 448 -7.18 28.14 -3.81
C HIS A 448 -6.89 29.48 -4.51
N GLU A 449 -6.68 29.46 -5.83
CA GLU A 449 -6.55 30.67 -6.65
C GLU A 449 -7.89 31.37 -6.97
N GLY A 450 -9.00 30.91 -6.38
CA GLY A 450 -10.33 31.50 -6.52
C GLY A 450 -11.09 31.09 -7.79
N CYS A 451 -10.62 30.08 -8.53
CA CYS A 451 -11.31 29.59 -9.71
C CYS A 451 -12.52 28.71 -9.35
N LEU A 452 -13.51 28.73 -10.22
CA LEU A 452 -14.63 27.81 -10.19
C LEU A 452 -14.22 26.50 -10.88
N VAL A 453 -14.44 25.35 -10.24
CA VAL A 453 -14.02 24.06 -10.81
C VAL A 453 -15.23 23.17 -11.05
N VAL A 454 -15.32 22.61 -12.27
CA VAL A 454 -16.39 21.69 -12.68
C VAL A 454 -15.77 20.34 -13.03
N LYS A 455 -16.37 19.25 -12.56
CA LYS A 455 -15.93 17.90 -12.96
C LYS A 455 -16.19 17.68 -14.45
N SER A 456 -15.28 17.01 -15.13
CA SER A 456 -15.41 16.74 -16.57
C SER A 456 -16.70 15.97 -16.90
N TYR A 457 -17.14 15.04 -16.05
CA TYR A 457 -18.45 14.38 -16.18
C TYR A 457 -19.62 15.39 -16.17
N ASN A 458 -19.61 16.34 -15.24
CA ASN A 458 -20.67 17.33 -15.10
C ASN A 458 -20.71 18.27 -16.30
N TRP A 459 -19.54 18.62 -16.86
CA TRP A 459 -19.47 19.37 -18.11
C TRP A 459 -20.08 18.59 -19.27
N PHE A 460 -19.75 17.31 -19.46
CA PHE A 460 -20.38 16.49 -20.50
C PHE A 460 -21.88 16.33 -20.30
N ALA A 461 -22.36 16.19 -19.06
CA ALA A 461 -23.79 16.18 -18.74
C ALA A 461 -24.46 17.49 -19.17
N HIS A 462 -23.81 18.63 -18.89
CA HIS A 462 -24.28 19.93 -19.33
C HIS A 462 -24.27 20.07 -20.85
N CYS A 463 -23.26 19.55 -21.55
CA CYS A 463 -23.25 19.50 -23.01
C CYS A 463 -24.45 18.71 -23.56
N VAL A 464 -24.81 17.57 -22.94
CA VAL A 464 -26.02 16.83 -23.32
C VAL A 464 -27.28 17.67 -23.09
N MET A 465 -27.44 18.30 -21.92
CA MET A 465 -28.58 19.15 -21.62
C MET A 465 -28.75 20.35 -22.57
N THR A 466 -27.65 20.88 -23.08
CA THR A 466 -27.65 22.07 -23.93
C THR A 466 -27.77 21.73 -25.41
N LEU A 467 -27.08 20.68 -25.88
CA LEU A 467 -26.98 20.34 -27.29
C LEU A 467 -27.98 19.28 -27.74
N THR A 468 -28.24 18.27 -26.90
CA THR A 468 -29.02 17.08 -27.26
C THR A 468 -29.86 16.58 -26.07
N PRO A 469 -30.86 17.36 -25.62
CA PRO A 469 -31.65 17.02 -24.43
C PRO A 469 -32.39 15.68 -24.53
N ASP A 470 -32.61 15.19 -25.76
CA ASP A 470 -33.22 13.88 -26.03
C ASP A 470 -32.34 12.70 -25.60
N LEU A 471 -31.04 12.92 -25.33
CA LEU A 471 -30.11 11.90 -24.84
C LEU A 471 -30.14 11.72 -23.31
N ILE A 472 -31.05 12.40 -22.62
CA ILE A 472 -31.27 12.27 -21.18
C ILE A 472 -32.22 11.10 -20.92
N ASN A 473 -31.70 10.04 -20.29
CA ASN A 473 -32.48 8.87 -19.91
C ASN A 473 -32.80 8.89 -18.41
N TYR A 474 -34.09 8.91 -18.08
CA TYR A 474 -34.55 8.78 -16.70
C TYR A 474 -34.76 7.30 -16.37
N GLN A 475 -33.87 6.73 -15.56
CA GLN A 475 -34.08 5.39 -15.02
C GLN A 475 -34.75 5.49 -13.66
N GLU A 476 -35.96 4.93 -13.58
CA GLU A 476 -36.58 4.64 -12.29
C GLU A 476 -35.84 3.45 -11.67
N SER A 477 -35.06 3.71 -10.62
CA SER A 477 -34.46 2.63 -9.84
C SER A 477 -35.56 1.96 -9.04
N THR A 478 -36.09 0.85 -9.57
CA THR A 478 -36.89 -0.09 -8.80
C THR A 478 -35.95 -0.84 -7.85
N ASP A 479 -35.48 -0.16 -6.81
CA ASP A 479 -34.78 -0.84 -5.72
C ASP A 479 -35.82 -1.75 -5.05
N THR A 480 -35.58 -3.05 -5.21
CA THR A 480 -36.40 -4.14 -4.68
C THR A 480 -36.77 -3.89 -3.22
N MET A 481 -38.08 -3.83 -2.98
CA MET A 481 -38.79 -3.62 -1.73
C MET A 481 -38.05 -4.09 -0.47
N THR A 482 -37.39 -3.16 0.22
CA THR A 482 -37.30 -3.18 1.69
C THR A 482 -38.30 -2.16 2.21
N ILE A 483 -39.18 -2.60 3.11
CA ILE A 483 -40.47 -2.00 3.54
C ILE A 483 -40.36 -0.60 4.21
N THR A 484 -39.19 0.02 4.21
CA THR A 484 -39.00 1.38 4.70
C THR A 484 -39.06 2.38 3.56
N SER A 485 -40.14 3.15 3.50
CA SER A 485 -40.46 4.19 2.53
C SER A 485 -39.43 5.33 2.50
N THR A 486 -38.28 5.12 1.85
CA THR A 486 -37.37 6.19 1.45
C THR A 486 -37.74 6.72 0.06
N PRO A 487 -37.70 8.04 -0.17
CA PRO A 487 -38.03 8.62 -1.46
C PRO A 487 -37.16 8.04 -2.57
N THR A 488 -37.78 7.51 -3.62
CA THR A 488 -37.11 7.01 -4.83
C THR A 488 -36.36 8.15 -5.50
N THR A 489 -35.04 8.12 -5.45
CA THR A 489 -34.19 9.07 -6.17
C THR A 489 -34.12 8.66 -7.65
N LYS A 490 -34.78 9.42 -8.53
CA LYS A 490 -34.65 9.21 -9.98
C LYS A 490 -33.21 9.44 -10.40
N LYS A 491 -32.54 8.40 -10.92
CA LYS A 491 -31.15 8.52 -11.40
C LYS A 491 -31.17 8.96 -12.86
N ILE A 492 -30.67 10.15 -13.12
CA ILE A 492 -30.49 10.67 -14.48
C ILE A 492 -29.25 10.02 -15.10
N ARG A 493 -29.37 9.48 -16.31
CA ARG A 493 -28.25 9.00 -17.11
C ARG A 493 -28.16 9.77 -18.41
N TYR A 494 -26.94 10.12 -18.82
CA TYR A 494 -26.66 10.83 -20.06
C TYR A 494 -25.97 9.88 -21.04
N ASN A 495 -26.40 9.86 -22.30
CA ASN A 495 -25.74 9.06 -23.34
C ASN A 495 -24.61 9.87 -24.00
N PHE A 496 -23.43 9.87 -23.37
CA PHE A 496 -22.28 10.62 -23.87
C PHE A 496 -21.69 10.07 -25.16
N ASP A 497 -21.76 8.76 -25.40
CA ASP A 497 -21.24 8.17 -26.63
C ASP A 497 -22.04 8.65 -27.84
N GLU A 498 -23.37 8.71 -27.72
CA GLU A 498 -24.24 9.23 -28.75
C GLU A 498 -24.04 10.74 -28.97
N LEU A 499 -23.76 11.52 -27.92
CA LEU A 499 -23.35 12.93 -28.06
C LEU A 499 -22.09 13.04 -28.93
N VAL A 500 -21.05 12.24 -28.64
CA VAL A 500 -19.80 12.23 -29.40
C VAL A 500 -20.05 11.85 -30.86
N HIS A 501 -20.87 10.82 -31.11
CA HIS A 501 -21.24 10.39 -32.45
C HIS A 501 -21.95 11.48 -33.26
N ARG A 502 -22.97 12.12 -32.67
CA ARG A 502 -23.80 13.11 -33.35
C ARG A 502 -23.06 14.41 -33.66
N ILE A 503 -22.24 14.89 -32.73
CA ILE A 503 -21.59 16.19 -32.87
C ILE A 503 -20.28 16.09 -33.63
N ALA A 504 -19.45 15.08 -33.35
CA ALA A 504 -18.12 14.96 -33.95
C ALA A 504 -18.08 14.14 -35.26
N ASN A 505 -19.24 13.66 -35.74
CA ASN A 505 -19.36 12.82 -36.94
C ASN A 505 -18.36 11.64 -36.98
N ILE A 506 -18.08 11.05 -35.82
CA ILE A 506 -17.17 9.91 -35.73
C ILE A 506 -17.94 8.64 -36.01
N ASN A 507 -17.68 8.01 -37.14
CA ASN A 507 -17.97 6.58 -37.33
C ASN A 507 -16.98 5.79 -36.47
N ILE A 508 -17.43 5.27 -35.31
CA ILE A 508 -16.64 4.40 -34.43
C ILE A 508 -16.54 2.99 -35.00
#